data_AF-A0A317Z8I1-F1
#
_entry.id   AF-A0A317Z8I1-F1
#
_cell.length_a   1.000
_cell.length_b   1.000
_cell.length_c   1.000
_cell.angle_alpha   90.00
_cell.angle_beta   90.00
_cell.angle_gamma   90.00
#
_symmetry.space_group_name_H-M   'P 1'
#
loop_
_entity.id
_entity.type
_entity.pdbx_description
1 polymer ?
#
loop_
_entity_poly.entity_id
_entity_poly.type
_entity_poly.pdbx_seq_one_letter_code
_entity_poly.pdbx_strand_id
1 'polypeptide(L)'
;MTVIRKRYEDQLNDLLKDLRALGLHTYSMLQKSIKVLSDEEITHARQIVKSDRKINQMEYDINEKVVMLITRQQPIAKDLRMMIATL
;
A
#
# COMPACT_ATOMS: atom_id res chain seq x y z
N MET A 1 0.72 -30.88 -0.62
CA MET A 1 1.48 -29.80 -1.29
C MET A 1 0.58 -28.71 -1.91
N THR A 2 -0.60 -29.03 -2.45
CA THR A 2 -1.50 -28.06 -3.13
C THR A 2 -2.06 -26.96 -2.22
N VAL A 3 -2.33 -27.26 -0.95
CA VAL A 3 -2.92 -26.31 0.02
C VAL A 3 -1.95 -25.18 0.40
N ILE A 4 -0.65 -25.49 0.53
CA ILE A 4 0.38 -24.51 0.88
C ILE A 4 0.56 -23.49 -0.26
N ARG A 5 0.56 -23.98 -1.51
CA ARG A 5 0.66 -23.12 -2.70
C ARG A 5 -0.55 -22.21 -2.85
N LYS A 6 -1.77 -22.73 -2.66
CA LYS A 6 -3.01 -21.93 -2.71
C LYS A 6 -2.99 -20.80 -1.67
N ARG A 7 -2.61 -21.11 -0.43
CA ARG A 7 -2.50 -20.11 0.63
C ARG A 7 -1.52 -19.00 0.29
N TYR A 8 -0.39 -19.32 -0.32
CA TYR A 8 0.59 -18.32 -0.75
C TYR A 8 0.06 -17.43 -1.88
N GLU A 9 -0.64 -18.01 -2.86
CA GLU A 9 -1.30 -17.25 -3.93
C GLU A 9 -2.37 -16.30 -3.38
N ASP A 10 -3.15 -16.73 -2.38
CA ASP A 10 -4.12 -15.87 -1.69
C ASP A 10 -3.43 -14.70 -0.97
N GLN A 11 -2.30 -14.95 -0.29
CA GLN A 11 -1.51 -13.90 0.36
C GLN A 11 -0.94 -12.87 -0.63
N LEU A 12 -0.49 -13.33 -1.81
CA LEU A 12 -0.06 -12.44 -2.88
C LEU A 12 -1.21 -11.57 -3.40
N ASN A 13 -2.38 -12.16 -3.59
CA ASN A 13 -3.57 -11.43 -4.03
C ASN A 13 -4.00 -10.38 -3.01
N ASP A 14 -3.90 -10.68 -1.72
CA ASP A 14 -4.22 -9.73 -0.66
C ASP A 14 -3.20 -8.60 -0.58
N LEU A 15 -1.90 -8.89 -0.73
CA LEU A 15 -0.87 -7.85 -0.86
C LEU A 15 -1.17 -6.88 -2.02
N LEU A 16 -1.56 -7.41 -3.18
CA LEU A 16 -1.91 -6.58 -4.34
C LEU A 16 -3.18 -5.76 -4.11
N LYS A 17 -4.15 -6.26 -3.33
CA LYS A 17 -5.33 -5.48 -2.94
C LYS A 17 -4.95 -4.32 -2.02
N ASP A 18 -4.09 -4.56 -1.05
CA ASP A 18 -3.61 -3.52 -0.13
C ASP A 18 -2.87 -2.42 -0.88
N LEU A 19 -1.99 -2.79 -1.82
CA LEU A 19 -1.28 -1.83 -2.67
C LEU A 19 -2.23 -0.98 -3.52
N ARG A 20 -3.27 -1.60 -4.10
CA ARG A 20 -4.31 -0.85 -4.84
C ARG A 20 -5.06 0.11 -3.92
N ALA A 21 -5.38 -0.31 -2.70
CA ALA A 21 -6.02 0.55 -1.72
C ALA A 21 -5.13 1.74 -1.35
N LEU A 22 -3.83 1.52 -1.12
CA LEU A 22 -2.86 2.59 -0.91
C LEU A 22 -2.87 3.58 -2.08
N GLY A 23 -2.76 3.09 -3.32
CA GLY A 23 -2.79 3.93 -4.52
C GLY A 23 -4.07 4.77 -4.65
N LEU A 24 -5.24 4.18 -4.37
CA LEU A 24 -6.52 4.91 -4.38
C LEU A 24 -6.57 6.00 -3.30
N HIS A 25 -6.05 5.70 -2.10
CA HIS A 25 -5.98 6.66 -1.00
C HIS A 25 -5.03 7.82 -1.32
N THR A 26 -3.86 7.53 -1.85
CA THR A 26 -2.87 8.53 -2.28
C THR A 26 -3.43 9.40 -3.40
N TYR A 27 -4.10 8.80 -4.39
CA TYR A 27 -4.75 9.56 -5.47
C TYR A 27 -5.84 10.49 -4.93
N SER A 28 -6.69 10.00 -4.01
CA SER A 28 -7.71 10.83 -3.37
C SER A 28 -7.10 11.99 -2.58
N MET A 29 -6.01 11.75 -1.84
CA MET A 29 -5.31 12.82 -1.12
C MET A 29 -4.72 13.85 -2.07
N LEU A 30 -4.08 13.42 -3.16
CA LEU A 30 -3.55 14.33 -4.19
C LEU A 30 -4.65 15.24 -4.75
N GLN A 31 -5.81 14.68 -5.10
CA GLN A 31 -6.94 15.47 -5.59
C GLN A 31 -7.43 16.49 -4.56
N LYS A 32 -7.48 16.12 -3.27
CA LYS A 32 -7.86 17.05 -2.19
C LYS A 32 -6.81 18.15 -2.01
N SER A 33 -5.53 17.80 -2.06
CA SER A 33 -4.43 18.76 -1.96
C SER A 33 -4.51 19.82 -3.06
N ILE A 34 -4.77 19.40 -4.30
CA ILE A 34 -4.94 20.33 -5.43
C ILE A 34 -6.14 21.25 -5.20
N LYS A 35 -7.28 20.73 -4.75
CA LYS A 35 -8.48 21.55 -4.49
C LYS A 35 -8.26 22.59 -3.39
N VAL A 36 -7.53 22.23 -2.34
CA VAL A 36 -7.25 23.13 -1.22
C VAL A 36 -6.34 24.29 -1.61
N LEU A 37 -5.52 24.16 -2.66
CA LEU A 37 -4.72 25.28 -3.16
C LEU A 37 -5.57 26.42 -3.75
N SER A 38 -6.81 26.13 -4.14
CA SER A 38 -7.76 27.12 -4.66
C SER A 38 -8.75 27.63 -3.61
N ASP A 39 -8.63 27.16 -2.37
CA ASP A 39 -9.55 27.44 -1.25
C ASP A 39 -8.82 28.30 -0.19
N GLU A 40 -9.49 29.31 0.38
CA GLU A 40 -8.91 30.17 1.42
C GLU A 40 -8.97 29.52 2.83
N GLU A 41 -9.66 28.37 2.93
CA GLU A 41 -9.85 27.63 4.18
C GLU A 41 -8.63 26.76 4.57
N ILE A 42 -7.73 27.35 5.38
CA ILE A 42 -6.57 26.67 5.99
C ILE A 42 -6.96 25.38 6.75
N THR A 43 -8.19 25.28 7.24
CA THR A 43 -8.71 24.12 7.97
C THR A 43 -8.66 22.84 7.12
N HIS A 44 -9.00 22.93 5.82
CA HIS A 44 -8.97 21.79 4.91
C HIS A 44 -7.53 21.31 4.65
N ALA A 45 -6.57 22.23 4.51
CA ALA A 45 -5.15 21.90 4.38
C ALA A 45 -4.64 21.10 5.58
N ARG A 46 -4.98 21.53 6.81
CA ARG A 46 -4.55 20.85 8.04
C ARG A 46 -5.15 19.44 8.16
N GLN A 47 -6.36 19.22 7.67
CA GLN A 47 -6.97 17.88 7.66
C GLN A 47 -6.27 16.93 6.69
N ILE A 48 -5.82 17.43 5.54
CA ILE A 48 -5.05 16.64 4.57
C ILE A 48 -3.72 16.19 5.20
N VAL A 49 -2.97 17.11 5.82
CA VAL A 49 -1.71 16.78 6.51
C VAL A 49 -1.93 15.74 7.61
N LYS A 50 -3.02 15.84 8.38
CA LYS A 50 -3.34 14.83 9.39
C LYS A 50 -3.67 13.46 8.77
N SER A 51 -4.32 13.45 7.61
CA SER A 51 -4.75 12.23 6.92
C SER A 51 -3.58 11.47 6.29
N ASP A 52 -2.47 12.15 5.98
CA ASP A 52 -1.25 11.56 5.45
C ASP A 52 -0.69 10.43 6.33
N ARG A 53 -0.81 10.55 7.67
CA ARG A 53 -0.41 9.51 8.61
C ARG A 53 -1.03 8.15 8.32
N LYS A 54 -2.25 8.12 7.77
CA LYS A 54 -2.92 6.88 7.39
C LYS A 54 -2.25 6.22 6.18
N ILE A 55 -1.81 7.01 5.20
CA ILE A 55 -1.08 6.52 4.03
C ILE A 55 0.25 5.92 4.47
N ASN A 56 1.00 6.61 5.35
CA ASN A 56 2.26 6.11 5.87
C ASN A 56 2.09 4.79 6.65
N GLN A 57 1.01 4.65 7.42
CA GLN A 57 0.72 3.39 8.11
C GLN A 57 0.40 2.26 7.12
N MET A 58 -0.38 2.54 6.07
CA MET A 58 -0.70 1.56 5.04
C MET A 58 0.55 1.09 4.28
N GLU A 59 1.45 2.02 3.94
CA GLU A 59 2.75 1.71 3.33
C GLU A 59 3.60 0.81 4.26
N TYR A 60 3.70 1.18 5.53
CA TYR A 60 4.43 0.39 6.53
C TYR A 60 3.87 -1.04 6.65
N ASP A 61 2.55 -1.19 6.73
CA ASP A 61 1.90 -2.49 6.83
C ASP A 61 2.13 -3.35 5.58
N ILE A 62 2.18 -2.74 4.40
CA ILE A 62 2.51 -3.41 3.13
C ILE A 62 3.96 -3.89 3.15
N ASN A 63 4.91 -3.03 3.55
CA ASN A 63 6.32 -3.40 3.65
C ASN A 63 6.54 -4.57 4.62
N GLU A 64 5.92 -4.53 5.80
CA GLU A 64 6.00 -5.63 6.77
C GLU A 64 5.46 -6.94 6.19
N LYS A 65 4.34 -6.90 5.45
CA LYS A 65 3.79 -8.08 4.76
C LYS A 65 4.76 -8.62 3.70
N VAL A 66 5.37 -7.75 2.91
CA VAL A 66 6.35 -8.13 1.88
C VAL A 66 7.55 -8.83 2.54
N VAL A 67 8.15 -8.22 3.56
CA VAL A 67 9.30 -8.79 4.28
C VAL A 67 8.94 -10.16 4.87
N MET A 68 7.76 -10.29 5.48
CA MET A 68 7.28 -11.56 6.03
C MET A 68 7.13 -12.63 4.95
N LEU A 69 6.57 -12.29 3.78
CA LEU A 69 6.37 -13.23 2.68
C LEU A 69 7.70 -13.68 2.08
N ILE A 70 8.64 -12.76 1.86
CA ILE A 70 9.99 -13.07 1.37
C ILE A 70 10.67 -14.04 2.34
N THR A 71 10.65 -13.73 3.64
CA THR A 71 11.32 -14.52 4.68
C THR A 71 10.73 -15.93 4.80
N ARG A 72 9.39 -16.06 4.70
CA ARG A 72 8.71 -17.36 4.88
C ARG A 72 8.75 -18.26 3.66
N GLN A 73 8.69 -17.69 2.47
CA GLN A 73 8.47 -18.47 1.23
C GLN A 73 9.70 -18.54 0.35
N GLN A 74 10.73 -17.71 0.62
CA GLN A 74 11.95 -17.59 -0.19
C GLN A 74 11.65 -17.55 -1.70
N PRO A 75 10.76 -16.64 -2.15
CA PRO A 75 10.32 -16.60 -3.53
C PRO A 75 11.47 -16.26 -4.47
N ILE A 76 11.40 -16.77 -5.70
CA ILE A 76 12.43 -16.57 -6.74
C ILE A 76 11.86 -15.91 -7.99
N ALA A 77 12.73 -15.24 -8.75
CA ALA A 77 12.45 -14.68 -10.07
C ALA A 77 11.25 -13.72 -10.15
N LYS A 78 10.07 -14.21 -10.57
CA LYS A 78 8.91 -13.36 -10.87
C LYS A 78 8.29 -12.80 -9.60
N ASP A 79 8.06 -13.64 -8.60
CA ASP A 79 7.36 -13.24 -7.38
C ASP A 79 8.23 -12.32 -6.52
N LEU A 80 9.53 -12.60 -6.45
CA LEU A 80 10.49 -11.73 -5.76
C LEU A 80 10.56 -10.34 -6.41
N ARG A 81 10.64 -10.27 -7.75
CA ARG A 81 10.61 -8.98 -8.46
C ARG A 81 9.31 -8.23 -8.22
N MET A 82 8.17 -8.93 -8.21
CA MET A 82 6.88 -8.32 -7.92
C MET A 82 6.84 -7.74 -6.50
N MET A 83 7.27 -8.51 -5.50
CA MET A 83 7.32 -8.07 -4.10
C MET A 83 8.25 -6.87 -3.89
N ILE A 84 9.42 -6.86 -4.52
CA ILE A 84 10.35 -5.72 -4.41
C ILE A 84 9.77 -4.47 -5.07
N ALA A 85 9.03 -4.60 -6.17
CA ALA A 85 8.39 -3.45 -6.83
C ALA A 85 7.22 -2.84 -6.03
N THR A 86 6.78 -3.51 -4.96
CA THR A 86 5.76 -2.99 -4.04
C THR A 86 6.34 -2.27 -2.81
N LEU A 87 7.66 -2.36 -2.60
CA LEU A 87 8.43 -1.59 -1.63
C LEU A 87 8.80 -0.22 -2.22
#